data_AF-A0A7M1KRT8-F1
#
_entry.id   AF-A0A7M1KRT8-F1
#
_cell.length_a   1.000
_cell.length_b   1.000
_cell.length_c   1.000
_cell.angle_alpha   90.00
_cell.angle_beta   90.00
_cell.angle_gamma   90.00
#
_symmetry.space_group_name_H-M   'P 1'
#
loop_
_entity.id
_entity.type
_entity.pdbx_description
1 polymer ?
#
loop_
_entity_poly.entity_id
_entity_poly.type
_entity_poly.pdbx_seq_one_letter_code
_entity_poly.pdbx_strand_id
1 'polypeptide(L)'
;MEKLKFEECFLKSQSTYISVEKLKVIYDQLDGEYEQHYRGDLYCPECYSVQLSFHPNAKTPHFRTQGTHKEDCSYNFEPANQRQMKEYLENQWNHDEIETKLKACLNLLFNTNPLNSTKIADTFSSKLSKDTDQLTINVGPRRKSIPRKN
;
A
#
# COMPACT_ATOMS: atom_id res chain seq x y z
N MET A 1 -20.41 1.18 -3.39
CA MET A 1 -18.97 1.10 -3.10
C MET A 1 -18.52 2.47 -2.62
N GLU A 2 -18.15 2.59 -1.34
CA GLU A 2 -17.49 3.80 -0.84
C GLU A 2 -16.21 4.04 -1.63
N LYS A 3 -15.99 5.29 -2.00
CA LYS A 3 -14.87 5.65 -2.87
C LYS A 3 -13.64 5.89 -1.99
N LEU A 4 -12.65 5.02 -2.18
CA LEU A 4 -11.41 5.04 -1.42
C LEU A 4 -10.68 6.37 -1.64
N LYS A 5 -10.16 6.92 -0.54
CA LYS A 5 -9.33 8.11 -0.51
C LYS A 5 -7.88 7.66 -0.34
N PHE A 6 -6.98 8.22 -1.13
CA PHE A 6 -5.56 7.92 -1.04
C PHE A 6 -4.80 9.21 -0.70
N GLU A 7 -3.81 9.07 0.18
CA GLU A 7 -2.87 10.13 0.58
C GLU A 7 -1.65 10.19 -0.35
N GLU A 8 -1.40 9.11 -1.06
CA GLU A 8 -0.25 8.92 -1.95
C GLU A 8 -0.70 8.26 -3.25
N CYS A 9 0.03 8.54 -4.33
CA CYS A 9 -0.14 7.86 -5.60
C CYS A 9 1.20 7.61 -6.30
N PHE A 10 1.20 6.68 -7.23
CA PHE A 10 2.34 6.37 -8.07
C PHE A 10 2.25 7.12 -9.40
N LEU A 11 3.33 7.80 -9.79
CA LEU A 11 3.51 8.46 -11.07
C LEU A 11 4.15 7.48 -12.04
N LYS A 12 3.43 7.10 -13.10
CA LYS A 12 3.92 6.11 -14.05
C LYS A 12 4.99 6.67 -14.98
N SER A 13 4.91 7.95 -15.34
CA SER A 13 5.92 8.63 -16.16
C SER A 13 7.29 8.70 -15.48
N GLN A 14 7.31 9.01 -14.18
CA GLN A 14 8.55 9.19 -13.41
C GLN A 14 8.96 7.95 -12.62
N SER A 15 8.08 6.94 -12.52
CA SER A 15 8.26 5.77 -11.65
C SER A 15 8.53 6.15 -10.19
N THR A 16 7.85 7.18 -9.69
CA THR A 16 8.02 7.74 -8.34
C THR A 16 6.68 7.87 -7.62
N TYR A 17 6.72 8.17 -6.32
CA TYR A 17 5.52 8.40 -5.51
C TYR A 17 5.35 9.89 -5.21
N ILE A 18 4.10 10.35 -5.23
CA ILE A 18 3.74 11.72 -4.86
C ILE A 18 2.59 11.72 -3.85
N SER A 19 2.75 12.52 -2.80
CA SER A 19 1.71 12.73 -1.79
C SER A 19 0.73 13.82 -2.23
N VAL A 20 -0.48 13.77 -1.68
CA VAL A 20 -1.52 14.78 -1.86
C VAL A 20 -1.01 16.17 -1.52
N GLU A 21 -0.23 16.32 -0.44
CA GLU A 21 0.28 17.60 0.02
C GLU A 21 1.20 18.24 -1.02
N LYS A 22 2.16 17.47 -1.55
CA LYS A 22 3.07 17.95 -2.60
C LYS A 22 2.30 18.33 -3.86
N LEU A 23 1.35 17.50 -4.28
CA LEU A 23 0.58 17.77 -5.48
C LEU A 23 -0.36 18.98 -5.32
N LYS A 24 -0.88 19.21 -4.10
CA LYS A 24 -1.67 20.41 -3.80
C LYS A 24 -0.84 21.68 -3.95
N VAL A 25 0.39 21.68 -3.43
CA VAL A 25 1.31 22.83 -3.58
C VAL A 25 1.56 23.11 -5.06
N ILE A 26 1.80 22.08 -5.88
CA ILE A 26 1.98 22.23 -7.33
C ILE A 26 0.71 22.79 -7.99
N TYR A 27 -0.46 22.26 -7.64
CA TYR A 27 -1.74 22.71 -8.19
C TYR A 27 -2.06 24.17 -7.85
N ASP A 28 -1.74 24.60 -6.61
CA ASP A 28 -2.05 25.96 -6.13
C ASP A 28 -1.01 27.00 -6.61
N GLN A 29 0.25 26.60 -6.85
CA GLN A 29 1.36 27.52 -7.17
C GLN A 29 1.73 27.58 -8.65
N LEU A 30 1.54 26.49 -9.41
CA LEU A 30 2.00 26.35 -10.78
C LEU A 30 0.79 26.11 -11.71
N ASP A 31 0.31 27.20 -12.30
CA ASP A 31 -0.87 27.17 -13.16
C ASP A 31 -0.61 26.29 -14.39
N GLY A 32 -1.41 25.23 -14.54
CA GLY A 32 -1.34 24.27 -15.66
C GLY A 32 -0.26 23.18 -15.56
N GLU A 33 0.61 23.18 -14.54
CA GLU A 33 1.64 22.13 -14.42
C GLU A 33 1.04 20.77 -14.05
N TYR A 34 -0.01 20.78 -13.22
CA TYR A 34 -0.81 19.59 -12.92
C TYR A 34 -1.44 19.01 -14.19
N GLU A 35 -2.09 19.84 -15.01
CA GLU A 35 -2.76 19.43 -16.26
C GLU A 35 -1.80 18.83 -17.28
N GLN A 36 -0.56 19.30 -17.33
CA GLN A 36 0.44 18.88 -18.31
C GLN A 36 1.19 17.61 -17.90
N HIS A 37 1.60 17.50 -16.63
CA HIS A 37 2.53 16.46 -16.19
C HIS A 37 1.92 15.39 -15.27
N TYR A 38 0.81 15.71 -14.61
CA TYR A 38 0.27 14.85 -13.54
C TYR A 38 -1.13 14.32 -13.88
N ARG A 39 -1.94 15.10 -14.61
CA ARG A 39 -3.29 14.70 -15.01
C ARG A 39 -3.22 13.51 -15.95
N GLY A 40 -3.78 12.39 -15.53
CA GLY A 40 -3.76 11.16 -16.33
C GLY A 40 -2.71 10.14 -15.90
N ASP A 41 -1.73 10.56 -15.10
CA ASP A 41 -0.54 9.75 -14.79
C ASP A 41 -0.46 9.28 -13.32
N LEU A 42 -1.52 9.53 -12.55
CA LEU A 42 -1.63 9.10 -11.16
C LEU A 42 -2.21 7.68 -11.13
N TYR A 43 -1.52 6.75 -10.48
CA TYR A 43 -1.93 5.36 -10.34
C TYR A 43 -1.92 4.91 -8.89
N CYS A 44 -2.64 3.82 -8.62
CA CYS A 44 -2.62 3.17 -7.31
C CYS A 44 -1.18 2.78 -6.92
N PRO A 45 -0.74 3.10 -5.69
CA PRO A 45 0.60 2.79 -5.21
C PRO A 45 0.87 1.29 -5.04
N GLU A 46 -0.17 0.45 -5.05
CA GLU A 46 -0.01 -1.00 -4.90
C GLU A 46 -0.14 -1.74 -6.23
N CYS A 47 -1.23 -1.50 -6.97
CA CYS A 47 -1.50 -2.28 -8.17
C CYS A 47 -0.94 -1.65 -9.45
N TYR A 48 -0.55 -0.38 -9.43
CA TYR A 48 -0.05 0.40 -10.59
C TYR A 48 -0.93 0.36 -11.84
N SER A 49 -2.16 -0.15 -11.72
CA SER A 49 -3.05 -0.49 -12.83
C SER A 49 -4.22 0.47 -12.89
N VAL A 50 -4.77 0.85 -11.74
CA VAL A 50 -5.92 1.74 -11.66
C VAL A 50 -5.47 3.18 -11.63
N GLN A 51 -6.03 3.97 -12.53
CA GLN A 51 -5.82 5.40 -12.56
C GLN A 51 -6.57 6.09 -11.40
N LEU A 52 -5.87 7.01 -10.76
CA LEU A 52 -6.36 7.87 -9.71
C LEU A 52 -6.63 9.28 -10.25
N SER A 53 -7.55 9.98 -9.60
CA SER A 53 -7.92 11.36 -9.89
C SER A 53 -7.72 12.22 -8.65
N PHE A 54 -7.01 13.33 -8.81
CA PHE A 54 -6.81 14.28 -7.72
C PHE A 54 -8.06 15.13 -7.51
N HIS A 55 -8.51 15.25 -6.26
CA HIS A 55 -9.60 16.13 -5.86
C HIS A 55 -9.08 17.25 -4.94
N PRO A 56 -8.57 18.36 -5.51
CA PRO A 56 -7.96 19.45 -4.75
C PRO A 56 -8.96 20.23 -3.88
N ASN A 57 -10.21 20.38 -4.37
CA ASN A 57 -11.25 21.23 -3.77
C ASN A 57 -12.10 20.51 -2.70
N ALA A 58 -11.72 19.31 -2.29
CA ALA A 58 -12.41 18.62 -1.21
C ALA A 58 -12.03 19.19 0.17
N LYS A 59 -12.89 18.99 1.19
CA LYS A 59 -12.61 19.42 2.58
C LYS A 59 -11.24 18.92 3.09
N THR A 60 -10.88 17.71 2.69
CA THR A 60 -9.51 17.20 2.73
C THR A 60 -9.12 16.82 1.31
N PRO A 61 -8.08 17.44 0.72
CA PRO A 61 -7.56 17.02 -0.58
C PRO A 61 -7.21 15.53 -0.55
N HIS A 62 -7.55 14.80 -1.61
CA HIS A 62 -7.29 13.37 -1.68
C HIS A 62 -7.24 12.90 -3.13
N PHE A 63 -6.61 11.75 -3.34
CA PHE A 63 -6.77 11.00 -4.58
C PHE A 63 -7.98 10.10 -4.48
N ARG A 64 -8.64 9.86 -5.61
CA ARG A 64 -9.81 9.01 -5.73
C ARG A 64 -9.71 8.11 -6.95
N THR A 65 -10.06 6.84 -6.78
CA THR A 65 -10.09 5.86 -7.87
C THR A 65 -11.20 6.16 -8.86
N GLN A 66 -10.91 5.89 -10.13
CA GLN A 66 -11.88 5.92 -11.22
C GLN A 66 -12.19 4.52 -11.78
N GLY A 67 -11.70 3.45 -11.14
CA GLY A 67 -11.86 2.08 -11.62
C GLY A 67 -11.69 1.02 -10.54
N THR A 68 -11.73 -0.25 -10.96
CA THR A 68 -11.62 -1.44 -10.10
C THR A 68 -10.18 -1.88 -9.96
N HIS A 69 -9.75 -2.17 -8.73
CA HIS A 69 -8.42 -2.71 -8.47
C HIS A 69 -8.27 -4.16 -8.94
N LYS A 70 -7.02 -4.57 -9.16
CA LYS A 70 -6.66 -5.97 -9.40
C LYS A 70 -6.99 -6.82 -8.17
N GLU A 71 -7.29 -8.11 -8.35
CA GLU A 71 -7.69 -9.02 -7.27
C GLU A 71 -6.68 -9.09 -6.11
N ASP A 72 -5.39 -8.92 -6.41
CA ASP A 72 -4.31 -8.95 -5.40
C ASP A 72 -4.06 -7.59 -4.72
N CYS A 73 -4.90 -6.59 -4.97
CA CYS A 73 -4.71 -5.26 -4.39
C CYS A 73 -5.50 -5.13 -3.08
N SER A 74 -4.84 -4.64 -2.03
CA SER A 74 -5.47 -4.45 -0.71
C SER A 74 -6.67 -3.52 -0.77
N TYR A 75 -6.63 -2.54 -1.69
CA TYR A 75 -7.72 -1.60 -1.96
C TYR A 75 -8.96 -2.23 -2.62
N ASN A 76 -8.91 -3.51 -3.02
CA ASN A 76 -10.09 -4.23 -3.48
C ASN A 76 -10.95 -4.77 -2.32
N PHE A 77 -10.38 -4.91 -1.13
CA PHE A 77 -11.03 -5.54 0.02
C PHE A 77 -11.60 -4.51 0.98
N GLU A 78 -12.77 -4.79 1.54
CA GLU A 78 -13.34 -3.97 2.62
C GLU A 78 -12.42 -3.93 3.84
N PRO A 79 -12.28 -2.77 4.50
CA PRO A 79 -11.47 -2.66 5.70
C PRO A 79 -12.01 -3.54 6.83
N ALA A 80 -11.10 -4.16 7.57
CA ALA A 80 -11.42 -4.88 8.79
C ALA A 80 -11.86 -3.90 9.88
N ASN A 81 -12.88 -4.30 10.66
CA ASN A 81 -13.28 -3.51 11.82
C ASN A 81 -12.30 -3.75 12.99
N GLN A 82 -12.24 -2.82 13.96
CA GLN A 82 -11.30 -2.88 15.08
C GLN A 82 -11.38 -4.21 15.86
N ARG A 83 -12.60 -4.74 16.05
CA ARG A 83 -12.81 -6.04 16.70
C ARG A 83 -12.19 -7.19 15.90
N GLN A 84 -12.40 -7.21 14.58
CA GLN A 84 -11.85 -8.24 13.69
C GLN A 84 -10.32 -8.19 13.66
N MET A 85 -9.75 -6.99 13.77
CA MET A 85 -8.31 -6.82 13.88
C MET A 85 -7.76 -7.38 15.18
N LYS A 86 -8.41 -7.09 16.31
CA LYS A 86 -7.99 -7.65 17.62
C LYS A 86 -8.07 -9.16 17.63
N GLU A 87 -9.18 -9.73 17.17
CA GLU A 87 -9.35 -11.18 17.07
C GLU A 87 -8.29 -11.81 16.14
N TYR A 88 -7.93 -11.16 15.03
CA TYR A 88 -6.86 -11.64 14.16
C TYR A 88 -5.49 -11.64 14.84
N LEU A 89 -5.13 -10.54 15.51
CA LEU A 89 -3.86 -10.40 16.21
C LEU A 89 -3.74 -11.40 17.38
N GLU A 90 -4.80 -11.57 18.17
CA GLU A 90 -4.82 -12.47 19.32
C GLU A 90 -4.77 -13.95 18.92
N ASN A 91 -5.40 -14.32 17.80
CA ASN A 91 -5.51 -15.72 17.38
C ASN A 91 -4.41 -16.19 16.44
N GLN A 92 -3.83 -15.31 15.61
CA GLN A 92 -2.85 -15.72 14.60
C GLN A 92 -1.40 -15.44 14.99
N TRP A 93 -1.14 -14.56 15.96
CA TRP A 93 0.23 -14.13 16.22
C TRP A 93 0.71 -14.73 17.54
N ASN A 94 1.47 -15.82 17.45
CA ASN A 94 2.26 -16.29 18.58
C ASN A 94 3.44 -15.34 18.80
N HIS A 95 3.71 -14.92 20.04
CA HIS A 95 4.77 -13.96 20.37
C HIS A 95 6.14 -14.35 19.77
N ASP A 96 6.45 -15.64 19.75
CA ASP A 96 7.70 -16.17 19.18
C ASP A 96 7.79 -15.98 17.65
N GLU A 97 6.67 -16.07 16.94
CA GLU A 97 6.62 -15.84 15.49
C GLU A 97 6.80 -14.35 15.17
N ILE A 98 6.22 -13.47 15.99
CA ILE A 98 6.42 -12.01 15.89
C ILE A 98 7.90 -11.70 16.06
N GLU A 99 8.53 -12.21 17.12
CA GLU A 99 9.94 -11.96 17.41
C GLU A 99 10.84 -12.47 16.29
N THR A 100 10.54 -13.66 15.76
CA THR A 100 11.29 -14.25 14.65
C THR A 100 11.17 -13.42 13.36
N LYS A 101 9.96 -12.96 13.02
CA LYS A 101 9.72 -12.08 11.86
C LYS A 101 10.40 -10.72 12.04
N LEU A 102 10.32 -10.12 13.22
CA LEU A 102 11.01 -8.86 13.53
C LEU A 102 12.53 -9.01 13.42
N LYS A 103 13.11 -10.08 13.98
CA LYS A 103 14.54 -10.37 13.83
C LYS A 103 14.94 -10.58 12.38
N ALA A 104 14.10 -11.23 11.57
CA ALA A 104 14.35 -11.39 10.14
C ALA A 104 14.36 -10.05 9.40
N CYS A 105 13.39 -9.16 9.67
CA CYS A 105 13.36 -7.81 9.11
C CYS A 105 14.57 -6.98 9.54
N LEU A 106 14.94 -7.01 10.82
CA LEU A 106 16.12 -6.32 11.33
C LEU A 106 17.40 -6.83 10.66
N ASN A 107 17.54 -8.15 10.52
CA ASN A 107 18.68 -8.73 9.82
C ASN A 107 18.72 -8.34 8.34
N LEU A 108 17.57 -8.22 7.67
CA LEU A 108 17.52 -7.78 6.28
C LEU A 108 17.93 -6.30 6.13
N LEU A 109 17.48 -5.45 7.05
CA LEU A 109 17.76 -4.01 7.02
C LEU A 109 19.20 -3.68 7.44
N PHE A 110 19.78 -4.44 8.37
CA PHE A 110 21.05 -4.10 9.01
C PHE A 110 22.21 -5.05 8.71
N ASN A 111 21.97 -6.25 8.18
CA ASN A 111 23.04 -7.22 7.94
C ASN A 111 23.51 -7.21 6.48
N THR A 112 24.35 -6.24 6.15
CA THR A 112 25.00 -6.06 4.83
C THR A 112 26.20 -6.99 4.61
N ASN A 113 26.11 -8.27 4.98
CA ASN A 113 27.15 -9.24 4.64
C ASN A 113 26.89 -9.85 3.24
N PRO A 114 27.66 -9.50 2.20
CA PRO A 114 27.37 -9.86 0.81
C PRO A 114 27.43 -11.37 0.52
N LEU A 115 28.04 -12.18 1.41
CA LEU A 115 28.19 -13.63 1.24
C LEU A 115 26.96 -14.45 1.70
N ASN A 116 26.05 -13.87 2.49
CA ASN A 116 24.82 -14.53 2.94
C ASN A 116 23.55 -14.02 2.24
N SER A 117 23.66 -12.91 1.50
CA SER A 117 22.53 -12.26 0.82
C SER A 117 21.83 -13.16 -0.18
N THR A 118 22.57 -13.93 -0.98
CA THR A 118 22.01 -14.79 -2.04
C THR A 118 21.15 -15.94 -1.47
N LYS A 119 21.61 -16.60 -0.40
CA LYS A 119 20.85 -17.71 0.21
C LYS A 119 19.60 -17.22 0.94
N ILE A 120 19.65 -16.05 1.57
CA ILE A 120 18.50 -15.47 2.29
C ILE A 120 17.48 -14.93 1.27
N ALA A 121 17.92 -14.28 0.20
CA ALA A 121 17.06 -13.77 -0.87
C ALA A 121 16.33 -14.89 -1.64
N ASP A 122 16.99 -16.03 -1.89
CA ASP A 122 16.36 -17.18 -2.55
C ASP A 122 15.34 -17.89 -1.64
N THR A 123 15.61 -17.96 -0.33
CA THR A 123 14.69 -18.55 0.65
C THR A 123 13.51 -17.63 0.96
N PHE A 124 13.71 -16.31 0.91
CA PHE A 124 12.63 -15.33 1.03
C PHE A 124 11.80 -15.25 -0.25
N SER A 125 12.39 -15.23 -1.45
CA SER A 125 11.62 -15.15 -2.70
C SER A 125 10.72 -16.37 -2.91
N SER A 126 11.19 -17.56 -2.52
CA SER A 126 10.39 -18.78 -2.58
C SER A 126 9.26 -18.83 -1.55
N LYS A 127 9.41 -18.22 -0.35
CA LYS A 127 8.34 -18.12 0.66
C LYS A 127 7.42 -16.90 0.52
N LEU A 128 7.91 -15.80 -0.05
CA LEU A 128 7.17 -14.57 -0.34
C LEU A 128 6.24 -14.75 -1.55
N SER A 129 6.53 -15.72 -2.42
CA SER A 129 5.70 -16.03 -3.60
C SER A 129 4.34 -16.69 -3.31
N LYS A 130 4.09 -17.12 -2.06
CA LYS A 130 2.80 -17.73 -1.67
C LYS A 130 1.96 -16.90 -0.69
N ASP A 131 2.57 -15.96 0.03
CA ASP A 131 1.88 -15.08 0.98
C ASP A 131 2.21 -13.61 0.70
N THR A 132 1.65 -13.07 -0.39
CA THR A 132 1.53 -11.61 -0.61
C THR A 132 0.41 -10.99 0.25
N ASP A 133 -0.01 -11.65 1.32
CA ASP A 133 -1.08 -11.24 2.23
C ASP A 133 -0.60 -10.31 3.36
N GLN A 134 0.38 -9.42 3.11
CA GLN A 134 0.88 -8.53 4.18
C GLN A 134 -0.07 -7.37 4.52
N LEU A 135 -1.09 -7.15 3.70
CA LEU A 135 -2.02 -6.02 3.82
C LEU A 135 -3.49 -6.43 3.91
N THR A 136 -3.73 -7.75 4.01
CA THR A 136 -5.08 -8.30 4.21
C THR A 136 -5.08 -9.26 5.39
N ILE A 137 -6.22 -9.35 6.07
CA ILE A 137 -6.47 -10.32 7.13
C ILE A 137 -7.58 -11.27 6.69
N ASN A 138 -7.45 -12.53 7.08
CA ASN A 138 -8.49 -13.52 6.88
C ASN A 138 -9.50 -13.43 8.03
N VAL A 139 -10.75 -13.11 7.72
CA VAL A 139 -11.86 -13.10 8.68
C VAL A 139 -12.87 -14.16 8.24
N GLY A 140 -12.70 -15.38 8.72
CA GLY A 140 -13.45 -16.55 8.24
C GLY A 140 -13.15 -16.81 6.75
N PRO A 141 -14.17 -16.97 5.87
CA PRO A 141 -13.96 -17.21 4.44
C PRO A 141 -13.66 -15.95 3.63
N ARG A 142 -13.61 -14.76 4.25
CA ARG A 142 -13.44 -13.47 3.56
C ARG A 142 -12.09 -12.83 3.90
N ARG A 143 -11.43 -12.30 2.87
CA ARG A 143 -10.27 -11.41 3.02
C ARG A 143 -10.73 -9.98 3.24
N LYS A 144 -10.13 -9.30 4.21
CA LYS A 144 -10.38 -7.89 4.52
C LYS A 144 -9.08 -7.12 4.52
N SER A 145 -9.09 -5.86 4.13
CA SER A 145 -7.88 -5.03 4.20
C SER A 145 -7.60 -4.57 5.62
N ILE A 146 -6.33 -4.42 5.96
CA ILE A 146 -5.92 -3.77 7.22
C ILE A 146 -6.38 -2.29 7.14
N PRO A 147 -7.16 -1.77 8.11
CA PRO A 147 -7.61 -0.39 8.09
C PRO A 147 -6.41 0.55 8.16
N ARG A 148 -6.35 1.49 7.22
CA ARG A 148 -5.35 2.55 7.20
C ARG A 148 -5.77 3.63 8.18
N LYS A 149 -4.79 4.21 8.88
CA LYS A 149 -5.01 5.38 9.72
C LYS A 149 -5.29 6.55 8.77
N ASN A 150 -6.53 7.06 8.80
CA ASN A 150 -6.91 8.32 8.16
C ASN A 150 -6.55 9.50 9.07
#